data_AF-A0A954YBN7-F1
#
_entry.id   AF-A0A954YBN7-F1
#
_cell.length_a   1.000
_cell.length_b   1.000
_cell.length_c   1.000
_cell.angle_alpha   90.00
_cell.angle_beta   90.00
_cell.angle_gamma   90.00
#
_symmetry.space_group_name_H-M   'P 1'
#
loop_
_entity.id
_entity.type
_entity.pdbx_description
1 polymer ?
#
loop_
_entity_poly.entity_id
_entity_poly.type
_entity_poly.pdbx_seq_one_letter_code
_entity_poly.pdbx_strand_id
1 'polypeptide(L)'
;MKWTIRTLAVAGALVIGLSLAFTPQAAPQPKPASEAPQAAQADKPGSEPASSPAANAAVEKDASPDKTERRKPAGEPLDLIPADALLAWQGRPFEEVARAGESTADLTQFIGFLLRFAAPADREARLAVRSLQALGMTVQNPFAMGLLDISATEVDDEHLVDKRKVDRMKYVLVVETDRFDDFGRLVQTILDEQTNNQHAALNQREAEGYSFQELRDERLPPWCILAWGRIDGRFVFTIGDEVWPRIAAVARRRERSMSSEPWVAKSRADTPHMPMVEIVVDHRGLCAKLDPVLENRATEFFRAWKADDIDRAHWALGFEGLGLFCVTHYQRDGRTERKLYADPDDPDARLRALIPKDARYAIYNLPLKDLFPRLIDSLAATRRHSDREAAVALWEKTQKRFDFNGMQVLENLGPKLLLHNYPPHPLRLPFAFTTVARIERNHAETRDALERMSEAWQAFLVDDAKRKEIKRPTTIIRDYDDVWFIQTPLFVGMAWKITDRYVVFSHSPEALREYLDKMEEQLAAGGAGSSAAAQP
;
A
#
# COMPACT_ATOMS: atom_id res chain seq x y z
N MET A 1 -16.79 9.02 14.01
CA MET A 1 -15.55 8.66 14.71
C MET A 1 -15.04 7.24 14.41
N LYS A 2 -15.63 6.15 14.94
CA LYS A 2 -15.09 4.77 14.72
C LYS A 2 -15.08 4.32 13.26
N TRP A 3 -16.00 4.80 12.41
CA TRP A 3 -16.09 4.35 11.02
C TRP A 3 -15.03 4.99 10.11
N THR A 4 -14.83 6.31 10.15
CA THR A 4 -13.90 7.03 9.25
C THR A 4 -12.42 6.69 9.48
N ILE A 5 -12.00 6.54 10.74
CA ILE A 5 -10.64 6.05 11.08
C ILE A 5 -10.49 4.57 10.72
N ARG A 6 -11.55 3.75 10.88
CA ARG A 6 -11.57 2.37 10.38
C ARG A 6 -11.54 2.32 8.86
N THR A 7 -12.14 3.26 8.12
CA THR A 7 -12.15 3.29 6.66
C THR A 7 -10.80 3.74 6.09
N LEU A 8 -10.13 4.71 6.73
CA LEU A 8 -8.75 5.09 6.38
C LEU A 8 -7.74 4.02 6.79
N ALA A 9 -7.93 3.36 7.93
CA ALA A 9 -7.14 2.19 8.31
C ALA A 9 -7.44 0.97 7.42
N VAL A 10 -8.65 0.82 6.90
CA VAL A 10 -9.02 -0.21 5.92
C VAL A 10 -8.49 0.15 4.54
N ALA A 11 -8.44 1.42 4.13
CA ALA A 11 -7.80 1.85 2.89
C ALA A 11 -6.27 1.72 2.97
N GLY A 12 -5.67 2.10 4.11
CA GLY A 12 -4.26 1.87 4.42
C GLY A 12 -3.93 0.39 4.56
N ALA A 13 -4.79 -0.43 5.17
CA ALA A 13 -4.69 -1.88 5.22
C ALA A 13 -5.13 -2.56 3.91
N LEU A 14 -5.78 -1.85 2.99
CA LEU A 14 -6.00 -2.31 1.61
C LEU A 14 -4.79 -1.98 0.78
N VAL A 15 -4.13 -0.85 0.96
CA VAL A 15 -2.87 -0.55 0.28
C VAL A 15 -1.76 -1.44 0.81
N ILE A 16 -1.64 -1.60 2.12
CA ILE A 16 -0.67 -2.50 2.80
C ILE A 16 -1.10 -3.96 2.64
N GLY A 17 -2.38 -4.28 2.78
CA GLY A 17 -2.90 -5.64 2.64
C GLY A 17 -2.93 -6.11 1.19
N LEU A 18 -3.23 -5.25 0.20
CA LEU A 18 -2.94 -5.53 -1.20
C LEU A 18 -1.42 -5.69 -1.33
N SER A 19 -0.58 -4.75 -0.90
CA SER A 19 0.88 -4.87 -1.02
C SER A 19 1.50 -6.04 -0.25
N LEU A 20 0.81 -6.69 0.67
CA LEU A 20 1.25 -7.92 1.34
C LEU A 20 0.52 -9.15 0.81
N ALA A 21 -0.41 -8.93 -0.13
CA ALA A 21 -1.33 -9.95 -0.57
C ALA A 21 -0.68 -11.12 -1.30
N PHE A 22 0.55 -10.85 -1.67
CA PHE A 22 1.26 -11.61 -2.64
C PHE A 22 2.47 -12.15 -1.89
N THR A 23 2.40 -13.37 -1.38
CA THR A 23 3.51 -14.08 -0.72
C THR A 23 3.63 -15.50 -1.27
N PRO A 24 4.81 -16.14 -1.23
CA PRO A 24 5.03 -17.44 -1.87
C PRO A 24 4.07 -18.51 -1.33
N GLN A 25 3.61 -19.37 -2.23
CA GLN A 25 3.21 -20.72 -1.85
C GLN A 25 4.46 -21.56 -2.07
N ALA A 26 5.04 -22.10 -1.00
CA ALA A 26 6.09 -23.10 -1.16
C ALA A 26 5.49 -24.27 -1.95
N ALA A 27 5.96 -24.49 -3.17
CA ALA A 27 5.81 -25.80 -3.79
C ALA A 27 6.49 -26.81 -2.84
N PRO A 28 5.90 -27.97 -2.54
CA PRO A 28 6.56 -28.98 -1.72
C PRO A 28 7.89 -29.32 -2.40
N GLN A 29 9.00 -28.94 -1.75
CA GLN A 29 10.32 -29.32 -2.25
C GLN A 29 10.40 -30.84 -2.23
N PRO A 30 10.82 -31.50 -3.33
CA PRO A 30 11.14 -32.92 -3.27
C PRO A 30 12.21 -33.10 -2.18
N LYS A 31 11.94 -34.00 -1.22
CA LYS A 31 12.90 -34.38 -0.17
C LYS A 31 14.25 -34.64 -0.82
N PRO A 32 15.33 -33.95 -0.44
CA PRO A 32 16.65 -34.35 -0.87
C PRO A 32 16.91 -35.78 -0.39
N ALA A 33 17.36 -36.62 -1.31
CA ALA A 33 17.79 -37.97 -0.98
C ALA A 33 18.88 -37.89 0.10
N SER A 34 18.71 -38.69 1.15
CA SER A 34 19.61 -38.82 2.28
C SER A 34 21.00 -39.26 1.79
N GLU A 35 21.96 -38.35 1.70
CA GLU A 35 23.38 -38.71 1.63
C GLU A 35 23.93 -38.97 3.03
N ALA A 36 24.59 -40.12 3.17
CA ALA A 36 25.20 -40.62 4.39
C ALA A 36 26.44 -39.80 4.78
N PRO A 37 26.83 -39.78 6.08
CA PRO A 37 27.82 -38.85 6.60
C PRO A 37 29.25 -39.31 6.28
N GLN A 38 30.06 -38.40 5.70
CA GLN A 38 31.52 -38.53 5.71
C GLN A 38 32.15 -37.78 6.88
N ALA A 39 33.19 -38.42 7.37
CA ALA A 39 33.78 -38.27 8.69
C ALA A 39 34.69 -37.05 8.86
N ALA A 40 34.89 -36.75 10.14
CA ALA A 40 35.75 -35.72 10.71
C ALA A 40 37.20 -35.73 10.19
N GLN A 41 37.78 -34.53 10.14
CA GLN A 41 39.22 -34.33 10.28
C GLN A 41 39.48 -33.14 11.20
N ALA A 42 40.31 -33.39 12.21
CA ALA A 42 40.65 -32.50 13.32
C ALA A 42 41.98 -31.76 13.07
N ASP A 43 42.15 -30.70 13.88
CA ASP A 43 43.38 -30.06 14.35
C ASP A 43 44.24 -29.24 13.37
N LYS A 44 44.36 -27.92 13.65
CA LYS A 44 45.45 -27.42 14.51
C LYS A 44 45.31 -25.92 14.90
N PRO A 45 45.88 -25.52 16.05
CA PRO A 45 45.82 -24.17 16.62
C PRO A 45 47.08 -23.33 16.29
N GLY A 46 46.99 -22.00 16.42
CA GLY A 46 48.20 -21.20 16.58
C GLY A 46 48.06 -19.69 16.36
N SER A 47 48.39 -18.95 17.42
CA SER A 47 49.06 -17.63 17.50
C SER A 47 48.33 -16.33 17.15
N GLU A 48 47.84 -15.66 18.19
CA GLU A 48 48.22 -14.27 18.55
C GLU A 48 49.56 -14.31 19.34
N PRO A 49 50.27 -13.19 19.67
CA PRO A 49 49.91 -11.76 19.60
C PRO A 49 51.03 -10.83 19.06
N ALA A 50 50.73 -9.55 18.83
CA ALA A 50 51.66 -8.45 19.13
C ALA A 50 51.00 -7.07 19.04
N SER A 51 51.29 -6.27 20.04
CA SER A 51 50.81 -4.92 20.33
C SER A 51 51.86 -3.85 20.01
N SER A 52 51.38 -2.59 19.94
CA SER A 52 52.09 -1.30 20.11
C SER A 52 52.87 -0.70 18.94
N PRO A 53 53.15 0.63 18.93
CA PRO A 53 52.63 1.73 19.76
C PRO A 53 52.19 2.99 18.97
N ALA A 54 51.62 3.94 19.73
CA ALA A 54 51.34 5.32 19.33
C ALA A 54 52.61 6.14 19.00
N ALA A 55 52.46 7.12 18.09
CA ALA A 55 53.31 8.31 18.04
C ALA A 55 52.53 9.52 17.50
N ASN A 56 52.57 10.60 18.27
CA ASN A 56 52.15 11.95 17.94
C ASN A 56 52.92 12.52 16.74
N ALA A 57 52.29 13.39 15.94
CA ALA A 57 52.74 14.78 15.74
C ALA A 57 51.99 15.48 14.60
N ALA A 58 52.00 16.82 14.70
CA ALA A 58 51.83 17.81 13.64
C ALA A 58 50.39 18.23 13.29
N VAL A 59 49.98 19.27 14.01
CA VAL A 59 49.12 20.36 13.57
C VAL A 59 49.65 20.91 12.24
N GLU A 60 48.89 20.75 11.17
CA GLU A 60 49.03 21.55 9.95
C GLU A 60 47.71 22.31 9.76
N LYS A 61 47.72 23.56 10.24
CA LYS A 61 46.74 24.58 9.87
C LYS A 61 47.07 24.96 8.44
N ASP A 62 46.30 24.46 7.49
CA ASP A 62 46.29 25.04 6.15
C ASP A 62 44.88 25.42 5.72
N ALA A 63 44.80 26.67 5.29
CA ALA A 63 43.57 27.39 5.01
C ALA A 63 43.16 27.19 3.55
N SER A 64 41.94 26.68 3.34
CA SER A 64 41.07 27.09 2.23
C SER A 64 39.71 26.39 2.32
N PRO A 65 38.65 27.06 2.82
CA PRO A 65 37.30 26.56 2.72
C PRO A 65 36.63 27.25 1.53
N ASP A 66 37.07 27.01 0.29
CA ASP A 66 36.27 27.49 -0.86
C ASP A 66 36.53 26.71 -2.15
N LYS A 67 36.27 25.41 -2.08
CA LYS A 67 35.71 24.69 -3.23
C LYS A 67 34.45 24.01 -2.74
N THR A 68 33.34 24.73 -2.85
CA THR A 68 32.02 24.12 -2.93
C THR A 68 32.02 23.24 -4.18
N GLU A 69 32.57 22.03 -4.07
CA GLU A 69 32.29 20.96 -5.01
C GLU A 69 30.77 20.98 -5.20
N ARG A 70 30.32 21.22 -6.42
CA ARG A 70 28.91 21.13 -6.79
C ARG A 70 28.50 19.68 -6.51
N ARG A 71 27.95 19.46 -5.32
CA ARG A 71 27.54 18.16 -4.81
C ARG A 71 26.49 17.61 -5.76
N LYS A 72 26.68 16.37 -6.20
CA LYS A 72 25.63 15.67 -6.94
C LYS A 72 24.45 15.52 -5.98
N PRO A 73 23.29 16.13 -6.27
CA PRO A 73 22.12 16.01 -5.40
C PRO A 73 21.77 14.53 -5.21
N ALA A 74 21.15 14.20 -4.07
CA ALA A 74 20.49 12.91 -3.91
C ALA A 74 19.62 12.63 -5.16
N GLY A 75 19.73 11.43 -5.71
CA GLY A 75 19.15 11.09 -7.01
C GLY A 75 17.64 10.98 -6.93
N GLU A 76 17.12 10.31 -5.91
CA GLU A 76 15.70 10.01 -5.74
C GLU A 76 15.24 10.25 -4.29
N PRO A 77 13.92 10.45 -4.03
CA PRO A 77 13.40 10.60 -2.67
C PRO A 77 13.78 9.47 -1.70
N LEU A 78 13.90 8.23 -2.17
CA LEU A 78 14.30 7.07 -1.36
C LEU A 78 15.76 7.17 -0.87
N ASP A 79 16.60 7.96 -1.53
CA ASP A 79 17.97 8.23 -1.09
C ASP A 79 18.05 9.04 0.20
N LEU A 80 16.93 9.64 0.65
CA LEU A 80 16.85 10.37 1.91
C LEU A 80 16.26 9.54 3.06
N ILE A 81 15.71 8.35 2.77
CA ILE A 81 15.17 7.46 3.80
C ILE A 81 16.33 6.67 4.43
N PRO A 82 16.49 6.61 5.76
CA PRO A 82 17.50 5.79 6.41
C PRO A 82 17.36 4.30 6.10
N ALA A 83 18.49 3.59 5.99
CA ALA A 83 18.53 2.17 5.60
C ALA A 83 17.91 1.19 6.60
N ASP A 84 17.72 1.61 7.85
CA ASP A 84 17.10 0.82 8.92
C ASP A 84 15.62 1.18 9.17
N ALA A 85 14.98 1.89 8.23
CA ALA A 85 13.55 2.13 8.31
C ALA A 85 12.76 0.81 8.32
N LEU A 86 11.77 0.71 9.20
CA LEU A 86 10.88 -0.44 9.31
C LEU A 86 10.03 -0.64 8.05
N LEU A 87 9.66 0.46 7.41
CA LEU A 87 8.93 0.47 6.14
C LEU A 87 9.34 1.70 5.34
N ALA A 88 9.56 1.53 4.04
CA ALA A 88 9.73 2.61 3.09
C ALA A 88 8.80 2.39 1.89
N TRP A 89 8.12 3.44 1.45
CA TRP A 89 7.28 3.43 0.24
C TRP A 89 7.66 4.60 -0.66
N GLN A 90 8.20 4.30 -1.83
CA GLN A 90 8.45 5.26 -2.91
C GLN A 90 7.35 5.18 -3.95
N GLY A 91 6.90 6.35 -4.43
CA GLY A 91 5.98 6.47 -5.55
C GLY A 91 6.48 7.48 -6.57
N ARG A 92 6.21 7.22 -7.84
CA ARG A 92 6.44 8.12 -8.97
C ARG A 92 5.10 8.38 -9.65
N PRO A 93 4.80 9.62 -10.08
CA PRO A 93 3.58 9.89 -10.82
C PRO A 93 3.63 9.17 -12.16
N PHE A 94 2.47 8.79 -12.68
CA PHE A 94 2.38 8.35 -14.07
C PHE A 94 2.86 9.46 -15.00
N GLU A 95 3.58 9.13 -16.08
CA GLU A 95 4.07 10.15 -17.04
C GLU A 95 2.96 11.06 -17.56
N GLU A 96 1.75 10.50 -17.77
CA GLU A 96 0.56 11.26 -18.19
C GLU A 96 0.12 12.29 -17.15
N VAL A 97 0.16 11.93 -15.86
CA VAL A 97 -0.19 12.82 -14.75
C VAL A 97 0.88 13.90 -14.60
N ALA A 98 2.16 13.53 -14.71
CA ALA A 98 3.28 14.46 -14.66
C ALA A 98 3.23 15.48 -15.81
N ARG A 99 2.86 15.05 -17.03
CA ARG A 99 2.70 15.93 -18.19
C ARG A 99 1.43 16.77 -18.13
N ALA A 100 0.38 16.28 -17.47
CA ALA A 100 -0.92 16.92 -17.56
C ALA A 100 -0.92 18.34 -17.02
N GLY A 101 -0.20 18.68 -15.94
CA GLY A 101 -0.10 20.03 -15.34
C GLY A 101 -1.40 20.67 -14.84
N GLU A 102 -2.51 20.44 -15.55
CA GLU A 102 -3.87 20.97 -15.45
C GLU A 102 -4.80 20.04 -14.66
N SER A 103 -4.48 18.74 -14.52
CA SER A 103 -5.33 17.77 -13.78
C SER A 103 -5.44 18.07 -12.28
N THR A 104 -4.67 19.04 -11.78
CA THR A 104 -4.83 19.57 -10.42
C THR A 104 -6.20 20.23 -10.24
N ALA A 105 -6.79 20.80 -11.29
CA ALA A 105 -8.06 21.49 -11.19
C ALA A 105 -9.20 20.56 -10.76
N ASP A 106 -9.30 19.36 -11.34
CA ASP A 106 -10.40 18.44 -11.08
C ASP A 106 -10.32 17.78 -9.70
N LEU A 107 -9.13 17.35 -9.27
CA LEU A 107 -8.95 16.82 -7.91
C LEU A 107 -9.12 17.93 -6.87
N THR A 108 -8.63 19.15 -7.14
CA THR A 108 -8.83 20.30 -6.25
C THR A 108 -10.29 20.72 -6.20
N GLN A 109 -11.03 20.64 -7.30
CA GLN A 109 -12.47 20.87 -7.35
C GLN A 109 -13.24 19.79 -6.59
N PHE A 110 -12.86 18.52 -6.72
CA PHE A 110 -13.46 17.42 -5.97
C PHE A 110 -13.18 17.53 -4.47
N ILE A 111 -11.93 17.83 -4.08
CA ILE A 111 -11.56 18.11 -2.69
C ILE A 111 -12.30 19.37 -2.20
N GLY A 112 -12.41 20.41 -3.02
CA GLY A 112 -13.17 21.62 -2.72
C GLY A 112 -14.66 21.35 -2.54
N PHE A 113 -15.24 20.45 -3.34
CA PHE A 113 -16.60 19.94 -3.17
C PHE A 113 -16.71 19.21 -1.83
N LEU A 114 -15.85 18.24 -1.55
CA LEU A 114 -15.81 17.54 -0.24
C LEU A 114 -15.66 18.52 0.93
N LEU A 115 -14.82 19.55 0.80
CA LEU A 115 -14.65 20.61 1.80
C LEU A 115 -15.92 21.41 2.02
N ARG A 116 -16.70 21.72 0.98
CA ARG A 116 -17.98 22.45 1.14
C ARG A 116 -19.01 21.63 1.91
N PHE A 117 -19.01 20.31 1.75
CA PHE A 117 -19.85 19.41 2.55
C PHE A 117 -19.28 19.14 3.95
N ALA A 118 -17.96 19.23 4.11
CA ALA A 118 -17.27 19.14 5.40
C ALA A 118 -17.14 20.50 6.13
N ALA A 119 -17.54 21.61 5.54
CA ALA A 119 -17.46 22.95 6.14
C ALA A 119 -18.28 23.09 7.44
N PRO A 120 -19.49 22.48 7.57
CA PRO A 120 -20.17 22.40 8.87
C PRO A 120 -19.64 21.27 9.77
N ALA A 121 -18.64 20.50 9.32
CA ALA A 121 -18.16 19.33 10.04
C ALA A 121 -17.10 19.68 11.10
N ASP A 122 -16.90 18.75 12.02
CA ASP A 122 -15.96 18.86 13.13
C ASP A 122 -14.50 19.05 12.66
N ARG A 123 -13.63 19.34 13.63
CA ARG A 123 -12.19 19.54 13.42
C ARG A 123 -11.51 18.33 12.77
N GLU A 124 -12.04 17.12 12.95
CA GLU A 124 -11.52 15.88 12.37
C GLU A 124 -11.80 15.81 10.86
N ALA A 125 -13.01 16.15 10.44
CA ALA A 125 -13.37 16.18 9.02
C ALA A 125 -12.49 17.15 8.23
N ARG A 126 -12.23 18.35 8.78
CA ARG A 126 -11.30 19.30 8.16
C ARG A 126 -9.90 18.72 8.03
N LEU A 127 -9.36 18.12 9.09
CA LEU A 127 -8.06 17.45 9.05
C LEU A 127 -8.01 16.33 8.00
N ALA A 128 -9.06 15.51 7.92
CA ALA A 128 -9.15 14.44 6.93
C ALA A 128 -9.08 14.99 5.50
N VAL A 129 -9.80 16.09 5.22
CA VAL A 129 -9.76 16.69 3.89
C VAL A 129 -8.43 17.36 3.59
N ARG A 130 -7.79 18.02 4.57
CA ARG A 130 -6.41 18.52 4.41
C ARG A 130 -5.40 17.41 4.16
N SER A 131 -5.58 16.26 4.79
CA SER A 131 -4.75 15.08 4.56
C SER A 131 -4.93 14.53 3.14
N LEU A 132 -6.16 14.53 2.62
CA LEU A 132 -6.43 14.18 1.21
C LEU A 132 -5.79 15.18 0.24
N GLN A 133 -5.80 16.48 0.57
CA GLN A 133 -5.11 17.51 -0.21
C GLN A 133 -3.59 17.28 -0.22
N ALA A 134 -2.98 17.02 0.93
CA ALA A 134 -1.55 16.72 1.05
C ALA A 134 -1.17 15.46 0.27
N LEU A 135 -1.99 14.40 0.35
CA LEU A 135 -1.81 13.18 -0.43
C LEU A 135 -1.89 13.46 -1.92
N GLY A 136 -2.90 14.21 -2.37
CA GLY A 136 -3.08 14.60 -3.78
C GLY A 136 -1.86 15.36 -4.33
N MET A 137 -1.31 16.30 -3.56
CA MET A 137 -0.09 17.02 -3.93
C MET A 137 1.14 16.10 -3.95
N THR A 138 1.22 15.16 -3.00
CA THR A 138 2.35 14.23 -2.88
C THR A 138 2.40 13.27 -4.07
N VAL A 139 1.29 12.63 -4.43
CA VAL A 139 1.26 11.61 -5.50
C VAL A 139 1.45 12.17 -6.91
N GLN A 140 1.38 13.49 -7.09
CA GLN A 140 1.70 14.18 -8.34
C GLN A 140 3.20 14.35 -8.58
N ASN A 141 4.02 14.07 -7.57
CA ASN A 141 5.45 14.26 -7.57
C ASN A 141 6.14 12.93 -7.21
N PRO A 142 7.40 12.68 -7.62
CA PRO A 142 8.17 11.59 -7.04
C PRO A 142 8.27 11.79 -5.53
N PHE A 143 7.94 10.77 -4.74
CA PHE A 143 7.95 10.84 -3.29
C PHE A 143 8.50 9.56 -2.66
N ALA A 144 8.93 9.65 -1.40
CA ALA A 144 9.17 8.52 -0.53
C ALA A 144 8.61 8.80 0.87
N MET A 145 8.06 7.78 1.50
CA MET A 145 7.61 7.79 2.88
C MET A 145 8.37 6.73 3.65
N GLY A 146 8.70 7.00 4.91
CA GLY A 146 9.44 6.07 5.76
C GLY A 146 8.87 6.02 7.17
N LEU A 147 8.61 4.82 7.68
CA LEU A 147 8.38 4.56 9.10
C LEU A 147 9.69 4.08 9.71
N LEU A 148 10.30 4.90 10.57
CA LEU A 148 11.62 4.63 11.13
C LEU A 148 11.54 3.92 12.49
N ASP A 149 10.51 4.23 13.27
CA ASP A 149 10.28 3.61 14.58
C ASP A 149 8.80 3.75 14.95
N ILE A 150 8.28 2.77 15.67
CA ILE A 150 6.93 2.81 16.21
C ILE A 150 6.87 1.98 17.50
N SER A 151 6.20 2.50 18.51
CA SER A 151 5.85 1.77 19.72
C SER A 151 4.47 2.22 20.20
N ALA A 152 3.82 1.36 20.97
CA ALA A 152 2.62 1.71 21.71
C ALA A 152 2.84 1.41 23.20
N THR A 153 1.99 1.95 24.04
CA THR A 153 1.95 1.61 25.46
C THR A 153 0.51 1.37 25.87
N GLU A 154 0.34 0.53 26.89
CA GLU A 154 -0.97 0.34 27.47
C GLU A 154 -1.38 1.59 28.26
N VAL A 155 -2.66 1.92 28.16
CA VAL A 155 -3.28 3.01 28.89
C VAL A 155 -4.24 2.38 29.88
N ASP A 156 -3.98 2.61 31.15
CA ASP A 156 -4.90 2.23 32.21
C ASP A 156 -6.03 3.26 32.30
N ASP A 157 -6.94 3.20 31.34
CA ASP A 157 -8.15 4.00 31.30
C ASP A 157 -9.34 3.06 31.01
N GLU A 158 -10.21 2.90 32.00
CA GLU A 158 -11.39 2.05 31.92
C GLU A 158 -12.41 2.53 30.88
N HIS A 159 -12.35 3.80 30.47
CA HIS A 159 -13.24 4.38 29.48
C HIS A 159 -12.73 4.21 28.04
N LEU A 160 -11.47 3.85 27.86
CA LEU A 160 -10.92 3.58 26.54
C LEU A 160 -11.30 2.18 26.08
N VAL A 161 -12.07 2.12 24.99
CA VAL A 161 -12.40 0.86 24.31
C VAL A 161 -11.13 0.15 23.87
N ASP A 162 -10.09 0.89 23.47
CA ASP A 162 -8.75 0.37 23.23
C ASP A 162 -7.77 0.94 24.24
N LYS A 163 -7.29 0.09 25.15
CA LYS A 163 -6.35 0.43 26.22
C LYS A 163 -4.93 0.64 25.69
N ARG A 164 -4.77 1.14 24.47
CA ARG A 164 -3.47 1.26 23.79
C ARG A 164 -3.38 2.62 23.14
N LYS A 165 -2.26 3.31 23.36
CA LYS A 165 -1.92 4.56 22.67
C LYS A 165 -0.55 4.45 22.03
N VAL A 166 -0.35 5.17 20.94
CA VAL A 166 0.99 5.33 20.35
C VAL A 166 1.88 6.02 21.38
N ASP A 167 3.00 5.39 21.70
CA ASP A 167 3.99 5.85 22.66
C ASP A 167 5.18 6.54 21.98
N ARG A 168 5.52 6.08 20.77
CA ARG A 168 6.50 6.72 19.90
C ARG A 168 6.16 6.45 18.45
N MET A 169 6.38 7.44 17.60
CA MET A 169 6.35 7.26 16.16
C MET A 169 7.40 8.16 15.51
N LYS A 170 8.26 7.57 14.67
CA LYS A 170 9.22 8.28 13.83
C LYS A 170 8.85 8.06 12.38
N TYR A 171 8.51 9.12 11.68
CA TYR A 171 8.01 9.09 10.32
C TYR A 171 8.64 10.20 9.47
N VAL A 172 8.85 9.93 8.20
CA VAL A 172 9.31 10.91 7.21
C VAL A 172 8.49 10.80 5.93
N LEU A 173 8.20 11.95 5.33
CA LEU A 173 7.72 12.13 3.96
C LEU A 173 8.74 13.00 3.22
N VAL A 174 9.18 12.54 2.06
CA VAL A 174 10.09 13.23 1.14
C VAL A 174 9.38 13.38 -0.19
N VAL A 175 9.29 14.59 -0.72
CA VAL A 175 8.65 14.88 -2.01
C VAL A 175 9.60 15.69 -2.87
N GLU A 176 9.90 15.21 -4.07
CA GLU A 176 10.65 15.96 -5.06
C GLU A 176 9.75 16.97 -5.76
N THR A 177 9.93 18.26 -5.46
CA THR A 177 9.04 19.30 -5.95
C THR A 177 9.71 20.67 -5.97
N ASP A 178 9.38 21.48 -6.96
CA ASP A 178 9.69 22.90 -7.03
C ASP A 178 8.65 23.75 -6.27
N ARG A 179 7.47 23.20 -5.95
CA ARG A 179 6.36 23.84 -5.24
C ARG A 179 6.47 23.75 -3.72
N PHE A 180 7.67 23.98 -3.20
CA PHE A 180 7.96 23.90 -1.76
C PHE A 180 7.01 24.75 -0.91
N ASP A 181 6.74 25.99 -1.35
CA ASP A 181 5.91 26.94 -0.64
C ASP A 181 4.44 26.48 -0.54
N ASP A 182 3.96 25.68 -1.48
CA ASP A 182 2.59 25.16 -1.44
C ASP A 182 2.42 24.11 -0.35
N PHE A 183 3.41 23.21 -0.20
CA PHE A 183 3.44 22.26 0.90
C PHE A 183 3.59 22.97 2.24
N GLY A 184 4.49 23.96 2.33
CA GLY A 184 4.68 24.78 3.53
C GLY A 184 3.38 25.50 3.95
N ARG A 185 2.67 26.12 3.01
CA ARG A 185 1.37 26.76 3.25
C ARG A 185 0.29 25.78 3.70
N LEU A 186 0.25 24.57 3.12
CA LEU A 186 -0.70 23.54 3.53
C LEU A 186 -0.42 23.07 4.96
N VAL A 187 0.84 22.82 5.30
CA VAL A 187 1.24 22.49 6.68
C VAL A 187 0.83 23.61 7.61
N GLN A 188 1.17 24.86 7.31
CA GLN A 188 0.78 26.00 8.15
C GLN A 188 -0.75 26.09 8.32
N THR A 189 -1.52 25.87 7.25
CA THR A 189 -3.00 25.87 7.33
C THR A 189 -3.51 24.77 8.27
N ILE A 190 -2.95 23.55 8.18
CA ILE A 190 -3.29 22.45 9.10
C ILE A 190 -2.95 22.87 10.53
N LEU A 191 -1.79 23.48 10.76
CA LEU A 191 -1.39 23.92 12.08
C LEU A 191 -2.30 25.01 12.62
N ASP A 192 -2.66 26.01 11.83
CA ASP A 192 -3.56 27.09 12.25
C ASP A 192 -4.97 26.57 12.59
N GLU A 193 -5.44 25.53 11.88
CA GLU A 193 -6.74 24.90 12.13
C GLU A 193 -6.73 23.96 13.36
N GLN A 194 -5.56 23.42 13.73
CA GLN A 194 -5.42 22.40 14.78
C GLN A 194 -4.71 22.93 16.04
N THR A 195 -4.04 24.06 15.95
CA THR A 195 -3.22 24.60 17.02
C THR A 195 -3.55 26.04 17.35
N ASN A 196 -3.04 26.51 18.48
CA ASN A 196 -3.10 27.91 18.84
C ASN A 196 -1.72 28.33 19.37
N ASN A 197 -1.39 29.61 19.21
CA ASN A 197 -0.08 30.15 19.61
C ASN A 197 0.15 30.15 21.13
N GLN A 198 -0.84 29.72 21.92
CA GLN A 198 -0.71 29.61 23.38
C GLN A 198 -0.01 28.33 23.81
N HIS A 199 -0.15 27.24 23.04
CA HIS A 199 0.40 25.92 23.37
C HIS A 199 1.41 25.39 22.36
N ALA A 200 1.51 26.03 21.19
CA ALA A 200 2.38 25.60 20.11
C ALA A 200 3.53 26.60 19.90
N ALA A 201 4.76 26.07 19.84
CA ALA A 201 5.98 26.81 19.57
C ALA A 201 6.57 26.36 18.24
N LEU A 202 6.69 27.31 17.29
CA LEU A 202 7.34 27.11 16.00
C LEU A 202 8.75 27.72 16.05
N ASN A 203 9.76 26.88 15.91
CA ASN A 203 11.17 27.27 16.00
C ASN A 203 11.86 27.05 14.65
N GLN A 204 12.72 27.98 14.25
CA GLN A 204 13.65 27.75 13.15
C GLN A 204 14.90 27.05 13.69
N ARG A 205 15.33 25.98 13.02
CA ARG A 205 16.47 25.15 13.39
C ARG A 205 17.35 24.85 12.19
N GLU A 206 18.53 24.32 12.46
CA GLU A 206 19.49 23.89 11.44
C GLU A 206 20.09 22.53 11.83
N ALA A 207 20.23 21.64 10.87
CA ALA A 207 20.93 20.36 11.02
C ALA A 207 21.70 20.06 9.73
N GLU A 208 22.97 19.68 9.86
CA GLU A 208 23.81 19.29 8.72
C GLU A 208 23.91 20.37 7.61
N GLY A 209 23.76 21.65 7.97
CA GLY A 209 23.74 22.77 7.02
C GLY A 209 22.41 22.94 6.27
N TYR A 210 21.34 22.30 6.72
CA TYR A 210 19.98 22.47 6.21
C TYR A 210 19.09 23.12 7.26
N SER A 211 18.43 24.23 6.89
CA SER A 211 17.47 24.91 7.76
C SER A 211 16.09 24.27 7.67
N PHE A 212 15.36 24.29 8.79
CA PHE A 212 14.02 23.73 8.90
C PHE A 212 13.19 24.43 9.96
N GLN A 213 11.88 24.24 9.89
CA GLN A 213 10.93 24.66 10.90
C GLN A 213 10.55 23.45 11.76
N GLU A 214 10.50 23.63 13.07
CA GLU A 214 10.15 22.62 14.06
C GLU A 214 9.01 23.13 14.92
N LEU A 215 7.89 22.40 14.94
CA LEU A 215 6.75 22.66 15.80
C LEU A 215 6.73 21.70 16.98
N ARG A 216 6.55 22.27 18.18
CA ARG A 216 6.23 21.55 19.42
C ARG A 216 4.91 22.07 19.96
N ASP A 217 3.98 21.17 20.26
CA ASP A 217 2.70 21.52 20.87
C ASP A 217 2.58 20.81 22.22
N GLU A 218 2.44 21.57 23.31
CA GLU A 218 2.38 21.05 24.68
C GLU A 218 1.18 20.12 24.93
N ARG A 219 0.15 20.19 24.07
CA ARG A 219 -1.03 19.31 24.15
C ARG A 219 -0.79 17.94 23.51
N LEU A 220 0.28 17.80 22.74
CA LEU A 220 0.68 16.54 22.13
C LEU A 220 1.74 15.86 23.01
N PRO A 221 1.88 14.52 22.90
CA PRO A 221 2.97 13.83 23.59
C PRO A 221 4.35 14.41 23.22
N PRO A 222 5.34 14.43 24.13
CA PRO A 222 6.65 15.04 23.88
C PRO A 222 7.42 14.49 22.67
N TRP A 223 7.13 13.24 22.28
CA TRP A 223 7.71 12.61 21.08
C TRP A 223 7.14 13.18 19.78
N CYS A 224 5.94 13.75 19.80
CA CYS A 224 5.22 14.22 18.62
C CYS A 224 5.71 15.61 18.21
N ILE A 225 6.92 15.63 17.66
CA ILE A 225 7.55 16.83 17.09
C ILE A 225 7.31 16.80 15.59
N LEU A 226 6.76 17.88 15.04
CA LEU A 226 6.58 18.03 13.60
C LEU A 226 7.69 18.92 13.06
N ALA A 227 8.33 18.54 11.96
CA ALA A 227 9.34 19.38 11.33
C ALA A 227 9.25 19.31 9.80
N TRP A 228 9.55 20.41 9.13
CA TRP A 228 9.58 20.48 7.66
C TRP A 228 10.59 21.51 7.15
N GLY A 229 11.03 21.32 5.92
CA GLY A 229 12.12 22.10 5.33
C GLY A 229 12.56 21.54 3.98
N ARG A 230 13.66 22.07 3.45
CA ARG A 230 14.14 21.71 2.11
C ARG A 230 15.49 21.02 2.17
N ILE A 231 15.63 19.90 1.47
CA ILE A 231 16.90 19.19 1.27
C ILE A 231 17.07 18.89 -0.23
N ASP A 232 18.09 19.46 -0.87
CA ASP A 232 18.49 19.18 -2.25
C ASP A 232 17.34 19.15 -3.27
N GLY A 233 16.45 20.15 -3.23
CA GLY A 233 15.30 20.24 -4.13
C GLY A 233 14.06 19.43 -3.70
N ARG A 234 14.05 18.90 -2.49
CA ARG A 234 12.94 18.10 -1.95
C ARG A 234 12.31 18.78 -0.75
N PHE A 235 10.97 18.77 -0.70
CA PHE A 235 10.22 19.04 0.51
C PHE A 235 10.33 17.82 1.41
N VAL A 236 10.77 18.02 2.64
CA VAL A 236 10.78 16.95 3.65
C VAL A 236 9.83 17.37 4.77
N PHE A 237 9.08 16.40 5.30
CA PHE A 237 8.23 16.53 6.48
C PHE A 237 8.49 15.34 7.38
N THR A 238 8.63 15.56 8.68
CA THR A 238 8.94 14.51 9.65
C THR A 238 8.07 14.61 10.89
N ILE A 239 7.77 13.46 11.49
CA ILE A 239 7.14 13.32 12.80
C ILE A 239 8.10 12.54 13.69
N GLY A 240 8.38 13.03 14.89
CA GLY A 240 9.20 12.33 15.87
C GLY A 240 10.46 13.10 16.26
N ASP A 241 11.00 12.74 17.42
CA ASP A 241 12.29 13.23 17.91
C ASP A 241 13.44 12.83 16.97
N GLU A 242 14.33 13.78 16.68
CA GLU A 242 15.58 13.56 15.93
C GLU A 242 15.43 13.04 14.49
N VAL A 243 14.20 12.91 13.97
CA VAL A 243 13.97 12.41 12.62
C VAL A 243 14.55 13.36 11.58
N TRP A 244 14.26 14.66 11.69
CA TRP A 244 14.78 15.65 10.75
C TRP A 244 16.31 15.68 10.64
N PRO A 245 17.07 15.83 11.76
CA PRO A 245 18.53 15.75 11.72
C PRO A 245 19.06 14.46 11.09
N ARG A 246 18.39 13.34 11.33
CA ARG A 246 18.74 12.04 10.76
C ARG A 246 18.59 12.02 9.24
N ILE A 247 17.48 12.52 8.71
CA ILE A 247 17.28 12.64 7.25
C ILE A 247 18.36 13.54 6.63
N ALA A 248 18.72 14.63 7.32
CA ALA A 248 19.81 15.51 6.89
C ALA A 248 21.18 14.81 6.93
N ALA A 249 21.42 13.91 7.90
CA ALA A 249 22.64 13.10 7.97
C ALA A 249 22.73 12.09 6.82
N VAL A 250 21.61 11.47 6.41
CA VAL A 250 21.53 10.63 5.21
C VAL A 250 21.84 11.46 3.96
N ALA A 251 21.28 12.67 3.82
CA ALA A 251 21.57 13.57 2.71
C ALA A 251 23.06 13.94 2.62
N ARG A 252 23.74 14.06 3.77
CA ARG A 252 25.20 14.26 3.86
C ARG A 252 26.02 12.98 3.77
N ARG A 253 25.40 11.82 3.52
CA ARG A 253 26.03 10.50 3.45
C ARG A 253 26.78 10.09 4.74
N ARG A 254 26.40 10.67 5.88
CA ARG A 254 26.87 10.25 7.21
C ARG A 254 26.12 9.02 7.70
N GLU A 255 24.88 8.84 7.22
CA GLU A 255 24.10 7.63 7.39
C GLU A 255 23.80 7.00 6.02
N ARG A 256 23.57 5.68 6.03
CA ARG A 256 23.25 4.91 4.82
C ARG A 256 21.77 5.14 4.45
N SER A 257 21.51 5.36 3.16
CA SER A 257 20.15 5.45 2.62
C SER A 257 19.56 4.07 2.35
N MET A 258 18.22 3.98 2.33
CA MET A 258 17.47 2.77 1.97
C MET A 258 17.82 2.28 0.57
N SER A 259 17.94 3.18 -0.39
CA SER A 259 18.33 2.86 -1.77
C SER A 259 19.76 2.31 -1.92
N SER A 260 20.66 2.62 -0.97
CA SER A 260 22.05 2.16 -0.95
C SER A 260 22.28 0.98 0.00
N GLU A 261 21.22 0.51 0.65
CA GLU A 261 21.25 -0.73 1.42
C GLU A 261 21.57 -1.91 0.46
N PRO A 262 22.59 -2.75 0.73
CA PRO A 262 23.09 -3.69 -0.26
C PRO A 262 22.05 -4.68 -0.81
N TRP A 263 21.12 -5.16 0.02
CA TRP A 263 20.09 -6.09 -0.38
C TRP A 263 19.00 -5.38 -1.21
N VAL A 264 18.59 -4.17 -0.81
CA VAL A 264 17.67 -3.34 -1.61
C VAL A 264 18.29 -2.97 -2.96
N ALA A 265 19.53 -2.49 -2.97
CA ALA A 265 20.23 -2.11 -4.21
C ALA A 265 20.34 -3.30 -5.18
N LYS A 266 20.63 -4.50 -4.68
CA LYS A 266 20.63 -5.74 -5.48
C LYS A 266 19.24 -6.06 -6.04
N SER A 267 18.21 -6.01 -5.19
CA SER A 267 16.82 -6.28 -5.59
C SER A 267 16.30 -5.29 -6.65
N ARG A 268 16.75 -4.02 -6.57
CA ARG A 268 16.47 -2.99 -7.59
C ARG A 268 17.18 -3.27 -8.91
N ALA A 269 18.43 -3.73 -8.87
CA ALA A 269 19.19 -4.08 -10.07
C ALA A 269 18.60 -5.27 -10.84
N ASP A 270 17.89 -6.17 -10.15
CA ASP A 270 17.19 -7.32 -10.75
C ASP A 270 15.81 -6.96 -11.35
N THR A 271 15.38 -5.68 -11.24
CA THR A 271 14.12 -5.19 -11.80
C THR A 271 14.34 -4.67 -13.23
N PRO A 272 13.58 -5.13 -14.24
CA PRO A 272 13.88 -4.86 -15.65
C PRO A 272 13.73 -3.38 -16.04
N HIS A 273 12.82 -2.67 -15.38
CA HIS A 273 12.48 -1.28 -15.68
C HIS A 273 12.41 -0.46 -14.40
N MET A 274 12.45 0.87 -14.55
CA MET A 274 12.24 1.77 -13.42
C MET A 274 10.83 1.56 -12.84
N PRO A 275 10.70 1.12 -11.58
CA PRO A 275 9.39 0.92 -10.98
C PRO A 275 8.69 2.26 -10.75
N MET A 276 7.37 2.28 -10.83
CA MET A 276 6.55 3.42 -10.42
C MET A 276 6.34 3.42 -8.90
N VAL A 277 6.20 2.25 -8.30
CA VAL A 277 6.01 2.06 -6.86
C VAL A 277 7.06 1.10 -6.35
N GLU A 278 7.76 1.49 -5.29
CA GLU A 278 8.68 0.60 -4.55
C GLU A 278 8.25 0.56 -3.09
N ILE A 279 8.15 -0.64 -2.50
CA ILE A 279 7.85 -0.82 -1.07
C ILE A 279 8.93 -1.72 -0.47
N VAL A 280 9.61 -1.25 0.56
CA VAL A 280 10.57 -2.02 1.36
C VAL A 280 10.00 -2.19 2.76
N VAL A 281 10.00 -3.41 3.28
CA VAL A 281 9.47 -3.73 4.62
C VAL A 281 10.50 -4.57 5.37
N ASP A 282 10.90 -4.12 6.57
CA ASP A 282 11.58 -4.95 7.57
C ASP A 282 10.53 -5.67 8.42
N HIS A 283 10.10 -6.84 7.95
CA HIS A 283 9.03 -7.62 8.57
C HIS A 283 9.38 -7.96 10.02
N ARG A 284 10.61 -8.45 10.24
CA ARG A 284 11.09 -8.85 11.56
C ARG A 284 11.19 -7.67 12.50
N GLY A 285 11.75 -6.55 12.03
CA GLY A 285 11.83 -5.31 12.79
C GLY A 285 10.45 -4.79 13.18
N LEU A 286 9.50 -4.79 12.24
CA LEU A 286 8.14 -4.31 12.48
C LEU A 286 7.40 -5.20 13.51
N CYS A 287 7.49 -6.52 13.39
CA CYS A 287 6.92 -7.45 14.37
C CYS A 287 7.54 -7.27 15.75
N ALA A 288 8.87 -7.21 15.85
CA ALA A 288 9.57 -7.02 17.11
C ALA A 288 9.17 -5.74 17.85
N LYS A 289 8.80 -4.69 17.10
CA LYS A 289 8.35 -3.41 17.64
C LYS A 289 6.86 -3.39 18.01
N LEU A 290 6.01 -4.01 17.20
CA LEU A 290 4.56 -3.95 17.35
C LEU A 290 3.97 -5.09 18.19
N ASP A 291 4.53 -6.29 18.16
CA ASP A 291 3.92 -7.45 18.82
C ASP A 291 3.88 -7.36 20.35
N PRO A 292 4.89 -6.81 21.06
CA PRO A 292 4.82 -6.65 22.51
C PRO A 292 3.61 -5.83 22.97
N VAL A 293 3.11 -4.96 22.10
CA VAL A 293 2.04 -4.00 22.41
C VAL A 293 0.73 -4.33 21.71
N LEU A 294 0.79 -5.15 20.65
CA LEU A 294 -0.38 -5.59 19.90
C LEU A 294 -0.74 -7.06 20.17
N GLU A 295 -0.16 -7.72 21.17
CA GLU A 295 -0.41 -9.14 21.49
C GLU A 295 -0.17 -10.07 20.29
N ASN A 296 0.99 -9.93 19.64
CA ASN A 296 1.37 -10.71 18.45
C ASN A 296 0.50 -10.50 17.19
N ARG A 297 -0.41 -9.51 17.18
CA ARG A 297 -1.27 -9.25 16.02
C ARG A 297 -0.50 -8.86 14.75
N ALA A 298 0.68 -8.26 14.85
CA ALA A 298 1.49 -7.98 13.66
C ALA A 298 2.06 -9.29 13.10
N THR A 299 2.59 -10.17 13.95
CA THR A 299 2.97 -11.54 13.55
C THR A 299 1.79 -12.30 12.94
N GLU A 300 0.60 -12.28 13.56
CA GLU A 300 -0.59 -12.95 13.01
C GLU A 300 -1.00 -12.40 11.64
N PHE A 301 -0.90 -11.09 11.46
CA PHE A 301 -1.17 -10.43 10.19
C PHE A 301 -0.20 -10.92 9.10
N PHE A 302 1.11 -10.99 9.37
CA PHE A 302 2.07 -11.52 8.41
C PHE A 302 1.96 -13.04 8.22
N ARG A 303 1.59 -13.80 9.26
CA ARG A 303 1.32 -15.24 9.15
C ARG A 303 0.10 -15.53 8.27
N ALA A 304 -0.96 -14.71 8.34
CA ALA A 304 -2.08 -14.81 7.42
C ALA A 304 -1.60 -14.66 5.97
N TRP A 305 -0.61 -13.80 5.75
CA TRP A 305 0.11 -13.69 4.49
C TRP A 305 1.21 -14.73 4.31
N LYS A 306 1.39 -15.80 5.08
CA LYS A 306 2.51 -16.76 4.92
C LYS A 306 3.89 -16.05 4.81
N ALA A 307 4.04 -15.00 5.59
CA ALA A 307 5.20 -14.10 5.61
C ALA A 307 5.79 -13.95 7.02
N ASP A 308 5.44 -14.84 7.95
CA ASP A 308 5.98 -14.84 9.30
C ASP A 308 7.42 -15.36 9.39
N ASP A 309 7.93 -15.94 8.31
CA ASP A 309 9.34 -16.35 8.14
C ASP A 309 10.12 -15.43 7.17
N ILE A 310 9.54 -14.30 6.78
CA ILE A 310 10.20 -13.30 5.95
C ILE A 310 10.94 -12.32 6.85
N ASP A 311 12.24 -12.14 6.61
CA ASP A 311 13.03 -11.10 7.27
C ASP A 311 12.68 -9.73 6.67
N ARG A 312 12.74 -9.61 5.34
CA ARG A 312 12.49 -8.38 4.59
C ARG A 312 11.76 -8.64 3.28
N ALA A 313 11.00 -7.67 2.82
CA ALA A 313 10.34 -7.72 1.51
C ALA A 313 10.59 -6.44 0.71
N HIS A 314 10.90 -6.58 -0.56
CA HIS A 314 10.98 -5.49 -1.54
C HIS A 314 9.98 -5.77 -2.65
N TRP A 315 9.16 -4.78 -2.95
CA TRP A 315 8.11 -4.81 -3.97
C TRP A 315 8.42 -3.73 -4.98
N ALA A 316 8.38 -4.08 -6.26
CA ALA A 316 8.56 -3.17 -7.36
C ALA A 316 7.42 -3.35 -8.36
N LEU A 317 6.65 -2.29 -8.58
CA LEU A 317 5.55 -2.24 -9.53
C LEU A 317 5.81 -1.13 -10.53
N GLY A 318 5.67 -1.40 -11.81
CA GLY A 318 5.83 -0.42 -12.89
C GLY A 318 5.18 -0.89 -14.18
N PHE A 319 5.45 -0.18 -15.28
CA PHE A 319 4.89 -0.52 -16.59
C PHE A 319 5.99 -0.80 -17.60
N GLU A 320 5.73 -1.76 -18.48
CA GLU A 320 6.43 -1.98 -19.74
C GLU A 320 5.39 -1.81 -20.87
N GLY A 321 5.49 -0.69 -21.59
CA GLY A 321 4.41 -0.26 -22.47
C GLY A 321 3.11 -0.04 -21.69
N LEU A 322 2.06 -0.80 -22.03
CA LEU A 322 0.75 -0.75 -21.36
C LEU A 322 0.59 -1.80 -20.24
N GLY A 323 1.48 -2.80 -20.19
CA GLY A 323 1.39 -3.91 -19.24
C GLY A 323 2.12 -3.59 -17.94
N LEU A 324 1.49 -3.85 -16.80
CA LEU A 324 2.10 -3.72 -15.49
C LEU A 324 2.99 -4.93 -15.20
N PHE A 325 4.22 -4.68 -14.75
CA PHE A 325 4.99 -5.67 -14.01
C PHE A 325 4.83 -5.47 -12.51
N CYS A 326 4.76 -6.57 -11.77
CA CYS A 326 4.81 -6.56 -10.30
C CYS A 326 5.74 -7.68 -9.86
N VAL A 327 6.92 -7.32 -9.35
CA VAL A 327 7.93 -8.25 -8.88
C VAL A 327 8.22 -8.02 -7.40
N THR A 328 8.49 -9.09 -6.69
CA THR A 328 8.92 -9.03 -5.30
C THR A 328 10.18 -9.83 -5.05
N HIS A 329 10.91 -9.38 -4.03
CA HIS A 329 12.09 -10.03 -3.49
C HIS A 329 11.86 -10.22 -1.99
N TYR A 330 11.81 -11.47 -1.53
CA TYR A 330 11.76 -11.79 -0.10
C TYR A 330 13.12 -12.22 0.38
N GLN A 331 13.56 -11.67 1.50
CA GLN A 331 14.69 -12.20 2.23
C GLN A 331 14.20 -13.20 3.29
N ARG A 332 14.70 -14.44 3.24
CA ARG A 332 14.43 -15.52 4.19
C ARG A 332 15.73 -16.23 4.53
N ASP A 333 16.13 -16.25 5.80
CA ASP A 333 17.35 -16.92 6.26
C ASP A 333 18.60 -16.53 5.44
N GLY A 334 18.70 -15.23 5.10
CA GLY A 334 19.78 -14.67 4.29
C GLY A 334 19.72 -14.98 2.78
N ARG A 335 18.73 -15.74 2.31
CA ARG A 335 18.48 -16.00 0.88
C ARG A 335 17.45 -15.04 0.32
N THR A 336 17.58 -14.68 -0.96
CA THR A 336 16.59 -13.83 -1.65
C THR A 336 15.78 -14.67 -2.61
N GLU A 337 14.47 -14.71 -2.40
CA GLU A 337 13.50 -15.35 -3.27
C GLU A 337 12.80 -14.30 -4.13
N ARG A 338 12.86 -14.46 -5.45
CA ARG A 338 12.18 -13.58 -6.40
C ARG A 338 10.84 -14.18 -6.81
N LYS A 339 9.78 -13.37 -6.84
CA LYS A 339 8.46 -13.78 -7.32
C LYS A 339 7.86 -12.74 -8.25
N LEU A 340 7.30 -13.20 -9.36
CA LEU A 340 6.61 -12.38 -10.35
C LEU A 340 5.10 -12.55 -10.19
N TYR A 341 4.40 -11.46 -9.89
CA TYR A 341 2.95 -11.44 -9.69
C TYR A 341 2.18 -10.97 -10.90
N ALA A 342 2.69 -9.96 -11.59
CA ALA A 342 2.17 -9.53 -12.88
C ALA A 342 3.32 -9.47 -13.86
N ASP A 343 3.10 -10.04 -15.03
CA ASP A 343 4.04 -10.07 -16.14
C ASP A 343 3.41 -9.37 -17.34
N PRO A 344 4.00 -8.27 -17.86
CA PRO A 344 3.49 -7.63 -19.07
C PRO A 344 3.48 -8.60 -20.26
N ASP A 345 4.36 -9.61 -20.26
CA ASP A 345 4.48 -10.63 -21.31
C ASP A 345 3.65 -11.91 -21.05
N ASP A 346 2.67 -11.87 -20.13
CA ASP A 346 1.83 -13.04 -19.81
C ASP A 346 1.20 -13.67 -21.08
N PRO A 347 1.39 -14.99 -21.31
CA PRO A 347 1.00 -15.64 -22.57
C PRO A 347 -0.50 -15.94 -22.70
N ASP A 348 -1.35 -15.57 -21.73
CA ASP A 348 -2.79 -15.86 -21.78
C ASP A 348 -3.50 -14.97 -22.81
N ALA A 349 -3.53 -15.46 -24.06
CA ALA A 349 -4.19 -14.81 -25.17
C ALA A 349 -5.70 -14.58 -24.92
N ARG A 350 -6.34 -15.38 -24.06
CA ARG A 350 -7.77 -15.23 -23.78
C ARG A 350 -8.02 -14.00 -22.93
N LEU A 351 -7.22 -13.78 -21.88
CA LEU A 351 -7.32 -12.56 -21.07
C LEU A 351 -6.87 -11.33 -21.86
N ARG A 352 -5.81 -11.46 -22.67
CA ARG A 352 -5.34 -10.36 -23.52
C ARG A 352 -6.39 -9.87 -24.51
N ALA A 353 -7.21 -10.78 -25.05
CA ALA A 353 -8.30 -10.42 -25.95
C ALA A 353 -9.39 -9.55 -25.28
N LEU A 354 -9.47 -9.54 -23.95
CA LEU A 354 -10.44 -8.73 -23.18
C LEU A 354 -9.89 -7.34 -22.82
N ILE A 355 -8.66 -7.02 -23.23
CA ILE A 355 -8.01 -5.75 -22.93
C ILE A 355 -8.36 -4.76 -24.05
N PRO A 356 -8.95 -3.61 -23.74
CA PRO A 356 -9.15 -2.56 -24.74
C PRO A 356 -7.78 -2.06 -25.25
N LYS A 357 -7.69 -1.78 -26.55
CA LYS A 357 -6.42 -1.54 -27.28
C LYS A 357 -5.44 -0.57 -26.62
N ASP A 358 -5.95 0.48 -25.98
CA ASP A 358 -5.14 1.55 -25.38
C ASP A 358 -5.22 1.56 -23.83
N ALA A 359 -5.81 0.52 -23.24
CA ALA A 359 -5.92 0.40 -21.79
C ALA A 359 -4.60 -0.08 -21.19
N ARG A 360 -4.17 0.59 -20.12
CA ARG A 360 -3.15 0.02 -19.23
C ARG A 360 -3.76 -1.13 -18.47
N TYR A 361 -2.99 -2.19 -18.30
CA TYR A 361 -3.50 -3.42 -17.72
C TYR A 361 -2.48 -4.10 -16.80
N ALA A 362 -2.97 -5.01 -15.98
CA ALA A 362 -2.18 -5.95 -15.20
C ALA A 362 -2.87 -7.31 -15.26
N ILE A 363 -2.13 -8.35 -15.62
CA ILE A 363 -2.60 -9.74 -15.48
C ILE A 363 -1.85 -10.31 -14.27
N TYR A 364 -2.54 -10.39 -13.13
CA TYR A 364 -1.99 -10.95 -11.92
C TYR A 364 -2.17 -12.47 -11.89
N ASN A 365 -1.10 -13.21 -11.63
CA ASN A 365 -1.16 -14.63 -11.35
C ASN A 365 -1.32 -14.87 -9.83
N LEU A 366 -2.55 -14.76 -9.37
CA LEU A 366 -2.97 -14.88 -7.98
C LEU A 366 -4.23 -15.72 -7.87
N PRO A 367 -4.10 -16.99 -7.43
CA PRO A 367 -5.27 -17.80 -7.12
C PRO A 367 -6.14 -17.09 -6.09
N LEU A 368 -7.35 -16.69 -6.47
CA LEU A 368 -8.26 -15.94 -5.60
C LEU A 368 -8.64 -16.75 -4.35
N LYS A 369 -8.72 -18.08 -4.49
CA LYS A 369 -8.85 -19.03 -3.36
C LYS A 369 -7.71 -18.94 -2.33
N ASP A 370 -6.53 -18.50 -2.74
CA ASP A 370 -5.40 -18.27 -1.84
C ASP A 370 -5.36 -16.82 -1.36
N LEU A 371 -5.69 -15.87 -2.22
CA LEU A 371 -5.60 -14.44 -1.94
C LEU A 371 -6.65 -13.97 -0.92
N PHE A 372 -7.92 -14.28 -1.16
CA PHE A 372 -9.03 -13.75 -0.37
C PHE A 372 -9.01 -14.22 1.09
N PRO A 373 -8.80 -15.52 1.40
CA PRO A 373 -8.70 -15.95 2.80
C PRO A 373 -7.57 -15.24 3.54
N ARG A 374 -6.39 -15.10 2.91
CA ARG A 374 -5.27 -14.37 3.52
C ARG A 374 -5.61 -12.90 3.77
N LEU A 375 -6.29 -12.24 2.84
CA LEU A 375 -6.75 -10.87 3.01
C LEU A 375 -7.71 -10.76 4.21
N ILE A 376 -8.71 -11.63 4.28
CA ILE A 376 -9.71 -11.65 5.35
C ILE A 376 -9.03 -11.95 6.69
N ASP A 377 -8.19 -12.97 6.76
CA ASP A 377 -7.46 -13.37 7.96
C ASP A 377 -6.51 -12.27 8.43
N SER A 378 -5.84 -11.57 7.52
CA SER A 378 -4.97 -10.45 7.85
C SER A 378 -5.78 -9.28 8.42
N LEU A 379 -6.91 -8.91 7.80
CA LEU A 379 -7.80 -7.88 8.33
C LEU A 379 -8.36 -8.28 9.70
N ALA A 380 -8.69 -9.57 9.88
CA ALA A 380 -9.13 -10.10 11.16
C ALA A 380 -8.03 -10.10 12.22
N ALA A 381 -6.77 -10.36 11.86
CA ALA A 381 -5.62 -10.28 12.76
C ALA A 381 -5.40 -8.87 13.32
N THR A 382 -5.84 -7.81 12.62
CA THR A 382 -5.81 -6.45 13.18
C THR A 382 -6.87 -6.21 14.27
N ARG A 383 -7.83 -7.11 14.43
CA ARG A 383 -8.94 -6.99 15.39
C ARG A 383 -8.64 -7.76 16.69
N ARG A 384 -9.49 -7.57 17.69
CA ARG A 384 -9.46 -8.41 18.89
C ARG A 384 -9.96 -9.82 18.56
N HIS A 385 -9.51 -10.81 19.31
CA HIS A 385 -9.92 -12.20 19.12
C HIS A 385 -11.45 -12.38 19.11
N SER A 386 -12.16 -11.75 20.06
CA SER A 386 -13.63 -11.78 20.13
C SER A 386 -14.32 -11.17 18.90
N ASP A 387 -13.77 -10.08 18.35
CA ASP A 387 -14.32 -9.45 17.14
C ASP A 387 -14.13 -10.35 15.92
N ARG A 388 -13.00 -11.07 15.87
CA ARG A 388 -12.71 -12.06 14.82
C ARG A 388 -13.69 -13.24 14.89
N GLU A 389 -13.88 -13.83 16.07
CA GLU A 389 -14.84 -14.92 16.26
C GLU A 389 -16.27 -14.50 15.88
N ALA A 390 -16.67 -13.29 16.29
CA ALA A 390 -17.97 -12.74 15.93
C ALA A 390 -18.14 -12.54 14.41
N ALA A 391 -17.09 -12.08 13.72
CA ALA A 391 -17.11 -11.90 12.27
C ALA A 391 -17.19 -13.25 11.53
N VAL A 392 -16.42 -14.26 11.96
CA VAL A 392 -16.45 -15.62 11.40
C VAL A 392 -17.84 -16.25 11.60
N ALA A 393 -18.37 -16.21 12.82
CA ALA A 393 -19.70 -16.76 13.12
C ALA A 393 -20.81 -16.05 12.32
N LEU A 394 -20.69 -14.73 12.14
CA LEU A 394 -21.62 -13.97 11.31
C LEU A 394 -21.53 -14.41 9.83
N TRP A 395 -20.33 -14.59 9.30
CA TRP A 395 -20.11 -15.04 7.92
C TRP A 395 -20.66 -16.46 7.69
N GLU A 396 -20.38 -17.41 8.58
CA GLU A 396 -20.92 -18.78 8.52
C GLU A 396 -22.45 -18.79 8.61
N LYS A 397 -23.03 -18.01 9.53
CA LYS A 397 -24.48 -17.85 9.64
C LYS A 397 -25.08 -17.28 8.36
N THR A 398 -24.37 -16.37 7.69
CA THR A 398 -24.82 -15.72 6.46
C THR A 398 -24.80 -16.70 5.29
N GLN A 399 -23.69 -17.43 5.11
CA GLN A 399 -23.55 -18.51 4.13
C GLN A 399 -24.67 -19.55 4.28
N LYS A 400 -24.95 -19.98 5.52
CA LYS A 400 -26.04 -20.94 5.82
C LYS A 400 -27.43 -20.36 5.53
N ARG A 401 -27.68 -19.09 5.87
CA ARG A 401 -28.99 -18.44 5.67
C ARG A 401 -29.34 -18.29 4.19
N PHE A 402 -28.36 -17.98 3.37
CA PHE A 402 -28.52 -17.73 1.94
C PHE A 402 -28.09 -18.91 1.06
N ASP A 403 -27.76 -20.05 1.67
CA ASP A 403 -27.40 -21.30 0.99
C ASP A 403 -26.29 -21.11 -0.07
N PHE A 404 -25.16 -20.54 0.32
CA PHE A 404 -23.98 -20.42 -0.55
C PHE A 404 -22.69 -20.77 0.20
N ASN A 405 -21.64 -21.12 -0.53
CA ASN A 405 -20.31 -21.36 0.00
C ASN A 405 -19.30 -20.45 -0.71
N GLY A 406 -18.82 -19.42 0.00
CA GLY A 406 -17.86 -18.45 -0.53
C GLY A 406 -16.51 -19.07 -0.91
N MET A 407 -16.07 -20.11 -0.22
CA MET A 407 -14.82 -20.81 -0.57
C MET A 407 -14.95 -21.58 -1.88
N GLN A 408 -16.09 -22.26 -2.08
CA GLN A 408 -16.37 -22.96 -3.33
C GLN A 408 -16.39 -21.99 -4.53
N VAL A 409 -16.97 -20.79 -4.35
CA VAL A 409 -16.92 -19.73 -5.38
C VAL A 409 -15.47 -19.41 -5.73
N LEU A 410 -14.62 -19.15 -4.73
CA LEU A 410 -13.22 -18.81 -4.97
C LEU A 410 -12.42 -19.94 -5.63
N GLU A 411 -12.73 -21.20 -5.31
CA GLU A 411 -12.11 -22.39 -5.93
C GLU A 411 -12.49 -22.59 -7.40
N ASN A 412 -13.66 -22.10 -7.80
CA ASN A 412 -14.14 -22.13 -9.18
C ASN A 412 -13.58 -20.99 -10.04
N LEU A 413 -13.03 -19.94 -9.43
CA LEU A 413 -12.35 -18.84 -10.13
C LEU A 413 -10.94 -19.25 -10.56
N GLY A 414 -10.53 -18.77 -11.73
CA GLY A 414 -9.21 -19.01 -12.29
C GLY A 414 -8.09 -18.36 -11.46
N PRO A 415 -6.83 -18.78 -11.69
CA PRO A 415 -5.68 -18.27 -10.95
C PRO A 415 -5.24 -16.87 -11.40
N LYS A 416 -5.87 -16.31 -12.45
CA LYS A 416 -5.49 -15.04 -13.02
C LYS A 416 -6.58 -14.00 -12.83
N LEU A 417 -6.14 -12.78 -12.51
CA LEU A 417 -6.98 -11.60 -12.35
C LEU A 417 -6.51 -10.54 -13.34
N LEU A 418 -7.37 -10.14 -14.26
CA LEU A 418 -7.09 -9.04 -15.17
C LEU A 418 -7.60 -7.74 -14.56
N LEU A 419 -6.75 -6.72 -14.47
CA LEU A 419 -7.12 -5.36 -14.11
C LEU A 419 -6.79 -4.44 -15.29
N HIS A 420 -7.67 -3.50 -15.63
CA HIS A 420 -7.35 -2.45 -16.59
C HIS A 420 -8.08 -1.14 -16.29
N ASN A 421 -7.56 -0.03 -16.80
CA ASN A 421 -8.07 1.32 -16.52
C ASN A 421 -9.16 1.80 -17.51
N TYR A 422 -9.91 0.87 -18.10
CA TYR A 422 -10.96 1.19 -19.08
C TYR A 422 -12.36 0.80 -18.55
N PRO A 423 -13.39 1.64 -18.73
CA PRO A 423 -13.27 3.03 -19.18
C PRO A 423 -12.51 3.88 -18.14
N PRO A 424 -11.93 5.02 -18.55
CA PRO A 424 -11.17 5.85 -17.63
C PRO A 424 -12.10 6.43 -16.57
N HIS A 425 -11.72 6.29 -15.31
CA HIS A 425 -12.45 6.93 -14.22
C HIS A 425 -12.52 8.45 -14.45
N PRO A 426 -13.67 9.13 -14.24
CA PRO A 426 -13.81 10.57 -14.52
C PRO A 426 -12.78 11.45 -13.79
N LEU A 427 -12.48 11.10 -12.53
CA LEU A 427 -11.45 11.75 -11.71
C LEU A 427 -10.04 11.16 -11.89
N ARG A 428 -9.86 10.24 -12.84
CA ARG A 428 -8.61 9.51 -13.10
C ARG A 428 -7.95 8.93 -11.83
N LEU A 429 -8.79 8.36 -10.94
CA LEU A 429 -8.29 7.80 -9.69
C LEU A 429 -7.39 6.59 -10.00
N PRO A 430 -6.18 6.52 -9.43
CA PRO A 430 -5.19 5.52 -9.79
C PRO A 430 -5.53 4.09 -9.34
N PHE A 431 -6.61 3.88 -8.59
CA PHE A 431 -7.08 2.56 -8.13
C PHE A 431 -8.48 2.20 -8.65
N ALA A 432 -9.09 3.06 -9.47
CA ALA A 432 -10.39 2.81 -10.07
C ALA A 432 -10.20 2.01 -11.38
N PHE A 433 -10.07 0.69 -11.23
CA PHE A 433 -9.87 -0.24 -12.33
C PHE A 433 -11.13 -1.08 -12.59
N THR A 434 -11.28 -1.50 -13.83
CA THR A 434 -12.13 -2.64 -14.17
C THR A 434 -11.34 -3.91 -13.89
N THR A 435 -11.95 -4.85 -13.18
CA THR A 435 -11.37 -6.13 -12.78
C THR A 435 -12.15 -7.29 -13.38
N VAL A 436 -11.47 -8.24 -13.99
CA VAL A 436 -12.05 -9.42 -14.62
C VAL A 436 -11.44 -10.68 -14.02
N ALA A 437 -12.28 -11.51 -13.42
CA ALA A 437 -11.92 -12.83 -12.93
C ALA A 437 -12.66 -13.89 -13.76
N ARG A 438 -11.93 -14.84 -14.33
CA ARG A 438 -12.54 -15.94 -15.10
C ARG A 438 -13.10 -17.01 -14.17
N ILE A 439 -14.29 -17.51 -14.48
CA ILE A 439 -14.88 -18.71 -13.90
C ILE A 439 -14.37 -19.88 -14.73
N GLU A 440 -13.59 -20.79 -14.11
CA GLU A 440 -12.96 -21.93 -14.79
C GLU A 440 -13.76 -23.22 -14.61
N ARG A 441 -14.60 -23.31 -13.56
CA ARG A 441 -15.33 -24.52 -13.18
C ARG A 441 -16.74 -24.18 -12.71
N ASN A 442 -17.67 -25.13 -12.85
CA ASN A 442 -19.03 -25.08 -12.28
C ASN A 442 -19.71 -23.71 -12.49
N HIS A 443 -19.79 -23.25 -13.75
CA HIS A 443 -20.14 -21.86 -14.05
C HIS A 443 -21.51 -21.45 -13.49
N ALA A 444 -22.53 -22.30 -13.70
CA ALA A 444 -23.89 -22.02 -13.24
C ALA A 444 -23.98 -21.96 -11.71
N GLU A 445 -23.32 -22.89 -11.01
CA GLU A 445 -23.29 -22.95 -9.54
C GLU A 445 -22.52 -21.76 -8.95
N THR A 446 -21.38 -21.40 -9.56
CA THR A 446 -20.59 -20.23 -9.15
C THR A 446 -21.39 -18.94 -9.29
N ARG A 447 -22.13 -18.80 -10.41
CA ARG A 447 -23.01 -17.66 -10.64
C ARG A 447 -24.11 -17.58 -9.60
N ASP A 448 -24.85 -18.67 -9.38
CA ASP A 448 -25.91 -18.73 -8.39
C ASP A 448 -25.41 -18.40 -6.97
N ALA A 449 -24.24 -18.93 -6.59
CA ALA A 449 -23.62 -18.61 -5.30
C ALA A 449 -23.22 -17.13 -5.17
N LEU A 450 -22.68 -16.50 -6.24
CA LEU A 450 -22.35 -15.07 -6.25
C LEU A 450 -23.59 -14.17 -6.21
N GLU A 451 -24.68 -14.58 -6.85
CA GLU A 451 -25.99 -13.91 -6.78
C GLU A 451 -26.52 -13.94 -5.34
N ARG A 452 -26.58 -15.12 -4.72
CA ARG A 452 -27.00 -15.29 -3.32
C ARG A 452 -26.10 -14.52 -2.35
N MET A 453 -24.80 -14.44 -2.62
CA MET A 453 -23.87 -13.63 -1.83
C MET A 453 -24.19 -12.12 -1.95
N SER A 454 -24.57 -11.64 -3.14
CA SER A 454 -24.95 -10.25 -3.38
C SER A 454 -26.25 -9.91 -2.66
N GLU A 455 -27.25 -10.80 -2.71
CA GLU A 455 -28.50 -10.69 -1.95
C GLU A 455 -28.26 -10.70 -0.44
N ALA A 456 -27.37 -11.57 0.04
CA ALA A 456 -27.00 -11.64 1.45
C ALA A 456 -26.40 -10.31 1.95
N TRP A 457 -25.54 -9.70 1.14
CA TRP A 457 -24.92 -8.42 1.46
C TRP A 457 -25.94 -7.27 1.43
N GLN A 458 -26.82 -7.24 0.43
CA GLN A 458 -27.94 -6.28 0.38
C GLN A 458 -28.82 -6.38 1.64
N ALA A 459 -29.27 -7.59 1.99
CA ALA A 459 -30.10 -7.81 3.17
C ALA A 459 -29.40 -7.37 4.46
N PHE A 460 -28.11 -7.67 4.60
CA PHE A 460 -27.32 -7.25 5.75
C PHE A 460 -27.26 -5.71 5.89
N LEU A 461 -27.01 -4.98 4.80
CA LEU A 461 -26.95 -3.52 4.81
C LEU A 461 -28.30 -2.89 5.15
N VAL A 462 -29.40 -3.44 4.63
CA VAL A 462 -30.77 -3.00 4.94
C VAL A 462 -31.10 -3.24 6.42
N ASP A 463 -30.78 -4.42 6.95
CA ASP A 463 -31.03 -4.76 8.35
C ASP A 463 -30.17 -3.91 9.31
N ASP A 464 -28.92 -3.62 8.97
CA ASP A 464 -28.06 -2.71 9.73
C ASP A 464 -28.57 -1.26 9.70
N ALA A 465 -29.01 -0.78 8.53
CA ALA A 465 -29.60 0.54 8.36
C ALA A 465 -30.86 0.74 9.20
N LYS A 466 -31.76 -0.25 9.21
CA LYS A 466 -32.97 -0.26 10.03
C LYS A 466 -32.62 -0.21 11.52
N ARG A 467 -31.68 -1.05 11.97
CA ARG A 467 -31.23 -1.08 13.37
C ARG A 467 -30.61 0.24 13.84
N LYS A 468 -29.98 0.99 12.94
CA LYS A 468 -29.32 2.27 13.21
C LYS A 468 -30.15 3.50 12.84
N GLU A 469 -31.39 3.30 12.39
CA GLU A 469 -32.30 4.36 11.95
C GLU A 469 -31.69 5.31 10.89
N ILE A 470 -30.85 4.77 10.00
CA ILE A 470 -30.18 5.56 8.96
C ILE A 470 -31.17 5.85 7.83
N LYS A 471 -31.57 7.12 7.67
CA LYS A 471 -32.58 7.54 6.67
C LYS A 471 -32.17 7.32 5.20
N ARG A 472 -30.88 7.43 4.91
CA ARG A 472 -30.30 7.20 3.58
C ARG A 472 -29.12 6.26 3.76
N PRO A 473 -29.33 4.94 3.81
CA PRO A 473 -28.23 4.03 4.03
C PRO A 473 -27.43 3.80 2.75
N THR A 474 -26.20 3.34 2.92
CA THR A 474 -25.53 2.65 1.83
C THR A 474 -26.22 1.30 1.62
N THR A 475 -26.56 0.99 0.37
CA THR A 475 -27.23 -0.25 0.00
C THR A 475 -26.59 -0.84 -1.25
N ILE A 476 -26.91 -2.11 -1.51
CA ILE A 476 -26.62 -2.76 -2.78
C ILE A 476 -27.92 -2.80 -3.59
N ILE A 477 -27.83 -2.57 -4.89
CA ILE A 477 -28.96 -2.60 -5.82
C ILE A 477 -28.60 -3.52 -6.97
N ARG A 478 -29.60 -4.29 -7.43
CA ARG A 478 -29.57 -5.01 -8.70
C ARG A 478 -30.44 -4.25 -9.68
N ASP A 479 -29.89 -3.88 -10.82
CA ASP A 479 -30.60 -3.20 -11.90
C ASP A 479 -31.29 -4.22 -12.84
N TYR A 480 -32.05 -3.73 -13.83
CA TYR A 480 -32.81 -4.56 -14.77
C TYR A 480 -31.95 -5.45 -15.69
N ASP A 481 -30.67 -5.11 -15.85
CA ASP A 481 -29.70 -5.82 -16.69
C ASP A 481 -28.74 -6.72 -15.88
N ASP A 482 -29.15 -7.09 -14.66
CA ASP A 482 -28.39 -7.92 -13.71
C ASP A 482 -27.05 -7.31 -13.27
N VAL A 483 -26.91 -5.99 -13.41
CA VAL A 483 -25.79 -5.25 -12.83
C VAL A 483 -26.09 -4.99 -11.36
N TRP A 484 -25.19 -5.46 -10.50
CA TRP A 484 -25.18 -5.15 -9.08
C TRP A 484 -24.30 -3.94 -8.81
N PHE A 485 -24.69 -3.05 -7.90
CA PHE A 485 -23.86 -1.90 -7.53
C PHE A 485 -24.11 -1.38 -6.13
N ILE A 486 -23.12 -0.66 -5.60
CA ILE A 486 -23.22 0.03 -4.31
C ILE A 486 -23.82 1.41 -4.54
N GLN A 487 -24.97 1.69 -3.91
CA GLN A 487 -25.53 3.03 -3.83
C GLN A 487 -25.26 3.63 -2.45
N THR A 488 -24.60 4.78 -2.43
CA THR A 488 -24.44 5.61 -1.22
C THR A 488 -25.33 6.85 -1.31
N PRO A 489 -25.53 7.60 -0.21
CA PRO A 489 -26.30 8.86 -0.26
C PRO A 489 -25.71 9.94 -1.16
N LEU A 490 -24.42 9.84 -1.51
CA LEU A 490 -23.67 10.89 -2.21
C LEU A 490 -23.33 10.51 -3.65
N PHE A 491 -23.21 9.22 -3.96
CA PHE A 491 -22.80 8.73 -5.27
C PHE A 491 -23.17 7.25 -5.46
N VAL A 492 -23.19 6.84 -6.73
CA VAL A 492 -23.21 5.43 -7.14
C VAL A 492 -21.75 4.98 -7.31
N GLY A 493 -21.39 3.89 -6.64
CA GLY A 493 -20.01 3.40 -6.58
C GLY A 493 -19.79 2.14 -7.39
N MET A 494 -18.87 1.30 -6.88
CA MET A 494 -18.48 0.03 -7.48
C MET A 494 -19.67 -0.81 -7.94
N ALA A 495 -19.57 -1.33 -9.15
CA ALA A 495 -20.55 -2.19 -9.78
C ALA A 495 -19.91 -3.53 -10.20
N TRP A 496 -20.71 -4.58 -10.26
CA TRP A 496 -20.29 -5.88 -10.77
C TRP A 496 -21.39 -6.60 -11.54
N LYS A 497 -20.97 -7.46 -12.47
CA LYS A 497 -21.84 -8.37 -13.21
C LYS A 497 -21.21 -9.76 -13.26
N ILE A 498 -22.05 -10.77 -13.13
CA ILE A 498 -21.66 -12.17 -13.21
C ILE A 498 -22.17 -12.71 -14.54
N THR A 499 -21.23 -12.98 -15.46
CA THR A 499 -21.52 -13.58 -16.76
C THR A 499 -21.34 -15.10 -16.69
N ASP A 500 -21.58 -15.80 -17.81
CA ASP A 500 -21.37 -17.25 -17.89
C ASP A 500 -19.91 -17.67 -17.72
N ARG A 501 -18.93 -16.77 -17.92
CA ARG A 501 -17.50 -17.10 -17.89
C ARG A 501 -16.66 -16.18 -17.04
N TYR A 502 -17.20 -15.04 -16.62
CA TYR A 502 -16.44 -14.00 -15.94
C TYR A 502 -17.26 -13.33 -14.85
N VAL A 503 -16.57 -12.96 -13.77
CA VAL A 503 -17.03 -11.94 -12.83
C VAL A 503 -16.30 -10.66 -13.17
N VAL A 504 -17.05 -9.60 -13.47
CA VAL A 504 -16.50 -8.30 -13.88
C VAL A 504 -16.91 -7.26 -12.86
N PHE A 505 -15.93 -6.50 -12.36
CA PHE A 505 -16.13 -5.37 -11.46
C PHE A 505 -15.67 -4.09 -12.17
N SER A 506 -16.35 -2.97 -11.95
CA SER A 506 -15.90 -1.64 -12.38
C SER A 506 -16.28 -0.57 -11.36
N HIS A 507 -15.80 0.66 -11.57
CA HIS A 507 -15.95 1.74 -10.60
C HIS A 507 -17.35 2.40 -10.60
N SER A 508 -18.16 2.16 -11.63
CA SER A 508 -19.58 2.55 -11.68
C SER A 508 -20.39 1.61 -12.58
N PRO A 509 -21.74 1.60 -12.49
CA PRO A 509 -22.59 0.80 -13.39
C PRO A 509 -22.44 1.19 -14.86
N GLU A 510 -22.32 2.48 -15.15
CA GLU A 510 -22.14 2.99 -16.52
C GLU A 510 -20.81 2.51 -17.10
N ALA A 511 -19.74 2.60 -16.29
CA ALA A 511 -18.41 2.12 -16.68
C ALA A 511 -18.39 0.61 -16.93
N LEU A 512 -19.10 -0.14 -16.09
CA LEU A 512 -19.23 -1.58 -16.24
C LEU A 512 -19.96 -1.94 -17.54
N ARG A 513 -21.08 -1.29 -17.84
CA ARG A 513 -21.85 -1.53 -19.08
C ARG A 513 -21.04 -1.22 -20.33
N GLU A 514 -20.38 -0.06 -20.35
CA GLU A 514 -19.51 0.32 -21.47
C GLU A 514 -18.39 -0.72 -21.70
N TYR A 515 -17.80 -1.25 -20.63
CA TYR A 515 -16.81 -2.31 -20.77
C TYR A 515 -17.42 -3.63 -21.26
N LEU A 516 -18.58 -4.03 -20.74
CA LEU A 516 -19.26 -5.27 -21.14
C LEU A 516 -19.63 -5.26 -22.63
N ASP A 517 -20.16 -4.14 -23.14
CA ASP A 517 -20.48 -3.98 -24.57
C ASP A 517 -19.23 -4.24 -25.44
N LYS A 518 -18.09 -3.64 -25.08
CA LYS A 518 -16.82 -3.88 -25.78
C LYS A 518 -16.31 -5.30 -25.63
N MET A 519 -16.44 -5.88 -24.45
CA MET A 519 -16.03 -7.26 -24.19
C MET A 519 -16.82 -8.24 -25.07
N GLU A 520 -18.12 -8.01 -25.25
CA GLU A 520 -18.98 -8.82 -26.14
C GLU A 520 -18.58 -8.69 -27.61
N GLU A 521 -18.30 -7.48 -28.10
CA GLU A 521 -17.78 -7.24 -29.45
C GLU A 521 -16.45 -8.00 -29.69
N GLN A 522 -15.53 -7.94 -28.74
CA GLN A 522 -14.23 -8.61 -28.81
C GLN A 522 -14.38 -10.14 -28.83
N LEU A 523 -15.26 -10.68 -27.98
CA LEU A 523 -15.54 -12.11 -27.93
C LEU A 523 -16.22 -12.61 -29.22
N ALA A 524 -17.13 -11.83 -29.79
CA ALA A 524 -17.79 -12.13 -31.05
C ALA A 524 -16.78 -12.14 -32.22
N ALA A 525 -15.90 -11.14 -32.28
CA ALA A 525 -14.84 -11.07 -33.30
C ALA A 525 -13.81 -12.21 -33.19
N GLY A 526 -13.43 -12.58 -31.96
CA GLY A 526 -12.48 -13.69 -31.72
C GLY A 526 -13.08 -15.07 -32.00
N GLY A 527 -14.38 -15.26 -31.75
CA GLY A 527 -15.10 -16.50 -32.03
C GLY A 527 -15.20 -16.81 -33.53
N ALA A 528 -15.41 -15.79 -34.36
CA ALA A 528 -15.47 -15.93 -35.81
C ALA A 528 -14.14 -16.37 -36.45
N GLY A 529 -12.99 -16.04 -35.83
CA GLY A 529 -11.66 -16.40 -36.33
C GLY A 529 -11.14 -17.76 -35.83
N SER A 530 -11.61 -18.25 -34.67
CA SER A 530 -11.09 -19.48 -34.04
C SER A 530 -11.76 -20.77 -34.56
N SER A 531 -12.99 -20.69 -35.09
CA SER A 531 -13.71 -21.86 -35.61
C SER A 531 -13.11 -22.49 -36.88
N ALA A 532 -12.16 -21.82 -37.54
CA ALA A 532 -11.54 -22.33 -38.78
C ALA A 532 -10.21 -23.10 -38.55
N ALA A 533 -9.62 -23.05 -37.34
CA ALA A 533 -8.29 -23.61 -37.08
C ALA A 533 -8.26 -24.79 -36.08
N ALA A 534 -9.43 -25.22 -35.60
CA ALA A 534 -9.56 -26.36 -34.70
C ALA A 534 -10.56 -27.38 -35.24
N GLN A 535 -10.19 -28.05 -36.34
CA GLN A 535 -10.61 -29.42 -36.61
C GLN A 535 -9.34 -30.30 -36.61
N PRO A 536 -9.38 -31.48 -35.94
CA PRO A 536 -8.22 -32.35 -35.80
C PRO A 536 -7.66 -32.86 -37.13
#